data_AF-A0A392PUS8-F1
#
_entry.id   AF-A0A392PUS8-F1
#
_cell.length_a   1.000
_cell.length_b   1.000
_cell.length_c   1.000
_cell.angle_alpha   90.00
_cell.angle_beta   90.00
_cell.angle_gamma   90.00
#
_symmetry.space_group_name_H-M   'P 1'
#
loop_
_entity.id
_entity.type
_entity.pdbx_description
1 polymer ?
#
loop_
_entity_poly.entity_id
_entity_poly.type
_entity_poly.pdbx_seq_one_letter_code
_entity_poly.pdbx_strand_id
1 'polypeptide(L)'
;MVGCFVRIGIGKSENVPVYRLCMVQKVECGDPNKHYTVENRVTHKYLICVWGSESSAAKFQVAVVSDSAPLEKEFKQWLREVERTCSYRPSKVNVKEKKEAIKRTNTYVYSAATVKQMLEEKKTAPSRPLNIAVEKDRLKREFEVAESKNDEAWMERIQTKLAELEALRRARENNVKAIRLDEMNRKNRVENYKNLS
;
A
#
# COMPACT_ATOMS: atom_id res chain seq x y z
N MET A 1 -3.12 -9.46 -13.11
CA MET A 1 -1.97 -9.95 -12.33
C MET A 1 -1.86 -11.47 -12.33
N VAL A 2 -2.96 -12.22 -12.20
CA VAL A 2 -2.94 -13.70 -12.33
C VAL A 2 -2.29 -14.15 -13.63
N GLY A 3 -1.39 -15.14 -13.55
CA GLY A 3 -0.60 -15.66 -14.67
C GLY A 3 0.67 -14.86 -14.98
N CYS A 4 0.98 -13.80 -14.21
CA CYS A 4 2.26 -13.10 -14.30
C CYS A 4 3.30 -13.76 -13.39
N PHE A 5 4.58 -13.49 -13.66
CA PHE A 5 5.68 -13.92 -12.80
C PHE A 5 6.12 -12.78 -11.88
N VAL A 6 6.48 -13.14 -10.65
CA VAL A 6 7.04 -12.24 -9.63
C VAL A 6 8.30 -12.85 -9.04
N ARG A 7 9.27 -12.00 -8.73
CA ARG A 7 10.51 -12.39 -8.07
C ARG A 7 10.33 -12.26 -6.56
N ILE A 8 10.35 -13.37 -5.83
CA ILE A 8 10.06 -13.40 -4.40
C ILE A 8 11.33 -13.72 -3.63
N GLY A 9 11.62 -12.92 -2.59
CA GLY A 9 12.68 -13.23 -1.63
C GLY A 9 12.24 -14.33 -0.67
N ILE A 10 12.92 -15.48 -0.69
CA ILE A 10 12.59 -16.64 0.16
C ILE A 10 13.40 -16.65 1.47
N GLY A 11 14.49 -15.88 1.52
CA GLY A 11 15.34 -15.77 2.70
C GLY A 11 16.79 -15.47 2.33
N LYS A 12 17.71 -15.88 3.20
CA LYS A 12 19.16 -15.76 2.99
C LYS A 12 19.80 -17.15 3.12
N SER A 13 20.74 -17.45 2.23
CA SER A 13 21.60 -18.65 2.30
C SER A 13 23.04 -18.17 2.29
N GLU A 14 23.84 -18.59 3.27
CA GLU A 14 25.24 -18.15 3.41
C GLU A 14 25.42 -16.63 3.30
N ASN A 15 24.49 -15.89 3.94
CA ASN A 15 24.43 -14.43 3.93
C ASN A 15 24.04 -13.77 2.59
N VAL A 16 23.81 -14.55 1.53
CA VAL A 16 23.32 -14.07 0.22
C VAL A 16 21.79 -14.16 0.17
N PRO A 17 21.06 -13.09 -0.21
CA PRO A 17 19.63 -13.16 -0.37
C PRO A 17 19.25 -14.08 -1.54
N VAL A 18 18.35 -15.03 -1.26
CA VAL A 18 17.89 -16.02 -2.23
C VAL A 18 16.52 -15.63 -2.73
N TYR A 19 16.39 -15.53 -4.05
CA TYR A 19 15.16 -15.21 -4.73
C TYR A 19 14.71 -16.39 -5.59
N ARG A 20 13.39 -16.52 -5.73
CA ARG A 20 12.76 -17.47 -6.66
C ARG A 20 11.80 -16.75 -7.58
N LEU A 21 11.71 -17.26 -8.81
CA LEU A 21 10.74 -16.81 -9.79
C LEU A 21 9.46 -17.63 -9.61
N CYS A 22 8.38 -16.98 -9.16
CA CYS A 22 7.10 -17.64 -8.89
C CYS A 22 6.01 -17.06 -9.80
N MET A 23 5.04 -17.89 -10.16
CA MET A 23 3.86 -17.48 -10.92
C MET A 23 2.72 -17.09 -9.96
N VAL A 24 2.05 -15.96 -10.21
CA VAL A 24 0.88 -15.54 -9.43
C VAL A 24 -0.34 -16.35 -9.86
N GLN A 25 -0.85 -17.21 -8.99
CA GLN A 25 -2.04 -18.01 -9.23
C GLN A 25 -3.32 -17.22 -8.89
N LYS A 26 -3.35 -16.55 -7.73
CA LYS A 26 -4.48 -15.72 -7.32
C LYS A 26 -4.05 -14.60 -6.38
N VAL A 27 -4.92 -13.60 -6.23
CA VAL A 27 -4.77 -12.52 -5.25
C VAL A 27 -5.87 -12.71 -4.22
N GLU A 28 -5.49 -12.82 -2.95
CA GLU A 28 -6.44 -12.96 -1.84
C GLU A 28 -6.50 -11.66 -1.04
N CYS A 29 -7.70 -11.25 -0.66
CA CYS A 29 -7.86 -10.27 0.41
C CYS A 29 -7.70 -11.00 1.75
N GLY A 30 -6.70 -10.62 2.52
CA GLY A 30 -6.53 -11.10 3.89
C GLY A 30 -7.54 -10.47 4.85
N ASP A 31 -7.35 -10.76 6.14
CA ASP A 31 -8.16 -10.20 7.22
C ASP A 31 -8.12 -8.66 7.19
N PRO A 32 -9.28 -7.97 7.10
CA PRO A 32 -9.37 -6.53 7.13
C PRO A 32 -8.81 -5.90 8.41
N ASN A 33 -8.51 -6.67 9.46
CA ASN A 33 -7.85 -6.15 10.66
C ASN A 33 -6.32 -6.32 10.61
N LYS A 34 -5.80 -7.17 9.72
CA LYS A 34 -4.36 -7.47 9.60
C LYS A 34 -3.78 -6.77 8.38
N HIS A 35 -3.42 -5.52 8.60
CA HIS A 35 -2.81 -4.67 7.61
C HIS A 35 -1.28 -4.72 7.67
N TYR A 36 -0.63 -4.51 6.52
CA TYR A 36 0.80 -4.26 6.45
C TYR A 36 1.09 -3.14 5.44
N THR A 37 2.25 -2.50 5.61
CA THR A 37 2.65 -1.38 4.76
C THR A 37 3.57 -1.86 3.66
N VAL A 38 3.25 -1.48 2.42
CA VAL A 38 4.12 -1.63 1.26
C VAL A 38 4.48 -0.22 0.81
N GLU A 39 5.75 0.14 0.94
CA GLU A 39 6.22 1.51 0.74
C GLU A 39 5.44 2.52 1.62
N ASN A 40 4.54 3.30 1.01
CA ASN A 40 3.69 4.30 1.66
C ASN A 40 2.19 3.96 1.60
N ARG A 41 1.85 2.71 1.27
CA ARG A 41 0.47 2.26 1.14
C ARG A 41 0.19 1.09 2.09
N VAL A 42 -0.88 1.21 2.85
CA VAL A 42 -1.36 0.08 3.66
C VAL A 42 -2.22 -0.84 2.80
N THR A 43 -1.97 -2.13 2.90
CA THR A 43 -2.70 -3.17 2.19
C THR A 43 -2.91 -4.38 3.11
N HIS A 44 -4.00 -5.11 2.88
CA HIS A 44 -4.27 -6.42 3.48
C HIS A 44 -4.32 -7.52 2.40
N LYS A 45 -3.92 -7.19 1.15
CA LYS A 45 -3.94 -8.14 0.03
C LYS A 45 -2.72 -9.03 0.06
N TYR A 46 -2.85 -10.29 -0.32
CA TYR A 46 -1.77 -11.27 -0.41
C TYR A 46 -1.74 -11.87 -1.80
N LEU A 47 -0.56 -12.30 -2.23
CA LEU A 47 -0.35 -13.01 -3.48
C LEU A 47 -0.20 -14.50 -3.16
N ILE A 48 -1.01 -15.33 -3.82
CA ILE A 48 -0.80 -16.77 -3.81
C ILE A 48 0.03 -17.09 -5.03
N CYS A 49 1.27 -17.50 -4.79
CA CYS A 49 2.26 -17.73 -5.82
C CYS A 49 2.71 -19.18 -5.81
N VAL A 50 3.00 -19.69 -7.00
CA VAL A 50 3.36 -21.08 -7.26
C VAL A 50 4.77 -21.13 -7.85
N TRP A 51 5.60 -22.06 -7.37
CA TRP A 51 6.93 -22.34 -7.89
C TRP A 51 6.97 -23.74 -8.51
N GLY A 52 6.75 -23.82 -9.83
CA GLY A 52 6.72 -25.09 -10.54
C GLY A 52 5.34 -25.73 -10.54
N SER A 53 4.94 -26.38 -9.44
CA SER A 53 3.68 -27.15 -9.32
C SER A 53 2.70 -26.55 -8.33
N GLU A 54 1.41 -26.83 -8.48
CA GLU A 54 0.36 -26.32 -7.58
C GLU A 54 0.57 -26.70 -6.09
N SER A 55 1.24 -27.82 -5.82
CA SER A 55 1.63 -28.21 -4.45
C SER A 55 2.60 -27.24 -3.76
N SER A 56 3.27 -26.38 -4.52
CA SER A 56 4.17 -25.34 -4.01
C SER A 56 3.46 -23.99 -3.78
N ALA A 57 2.13 -23.95 -3.92
CA ALA A 57 1.35 -22.75 -3.71
C ALA A 57 1.57 -22.20 -2.29
N ALA A 58 2.14 -21.00 -2.21
CA ALA A 58 2.44 -20.33 -0.96
C ALA A 58 1.89 -18.90 -0.96
N LYS A 59 1.50 -18.45 0.23
CA LYS A 59 0.94 -17.13 0.47
C LYS A 59 2.05 -16.15 0.81
N PHE A 60 2.17 -15.10 0.02
CA PHE A 60 3.17 -14.06 0.19
C PHE A 60 2.53 -12.68 0.36
N GLN A 61 3.13 -11.86 1.22
CA GLN A 61 2.86 -10.44 1.24
C GLN A 61 3.43 -9.78 -0.02
N VAL A 62 2.79 -8.74 -0.51
CA VAL A 62 3.29 -7.95 -1.65
C VAL A 62 4.65 -7.32 -1.31
N ALA A 63 4.91 -7.03 -0.03
CA ALA A 63 6.17 -6.46 0.46
C ALA A 63 7.42 -7.32 0.20
N VAL A 64 7.27 -8.64 0.00
CA VAL A 64 8.42 -9.54 -0.24
C VAL A 64 8.77 -9.69 -1.73
N VAL A 65 8.02 -9.03 -2.61
CA VAL A 65 8.29 -9.01 -4.05
C VAL A 65 9.41 -8.03 -4.34
N SER A 66 10.40 -8.47 -5.12
CA SER A 66 11.53 -7.66 -5.54
C SER A 66 11.20 -6.88 -6.82
N ASP A 67 11.61 -5.61 -6.88
CA ASP A 67 11.50 -4.77 -8.08
C ASP A 67 12.58 -5.07 -9.14
N SER A 68 13.61 -5.85 -8.79
CA SER A 68 14.67 -6.18 -9.74
C SER A 68 14.21 -7.24 -10.74
N ALA A 69 14.77 -7.17 -11.96
CA ALA A 69 14.52 -8.17 -12.99
C ALA A 69 14.94 -9.58 -12.53
N PRO A 70 14.21 -10.63 -12.96
CA PRO A 70 14.58 -12.01 -12.66
C PRO A 70 15.93 -12.35 -13.29
N LEU A 71 16.75 -13.08 -12.54
CA LEU A 71 18.06 -13.52 -13.01
C LEU A 71 17.96 -14.83 -13.79
N GLU A 72 18.87 -15.07 -14.72
CA GLU A 72 18.89 -16.30 -15.52
C GLU A 72 18.99 -17.56 -14.66
N LYS A 73 19.76 -17.49 -13.55
CA LYS A 73 19.87 -18.60 -12.58
C LYS A 73 18.52 -18.96 -11.95
N GLU A 74 17.69 -17.96 -11.64
CA GLU A 74 16.38 -18.12 -11.02
C GLU A 74 15.39 -18.71 -12.03
N PHE A 75 15.47 -18.25 -13.28
CA PHE A 75 14.68 -18.79 -14.39
C PHE A 75 15.03 -20.26 -14.67
N LYS A 76 16.33 -20.61 -14.72
CA LYS A 76 16.79 -22.00 -14.89
C LYS A 76 16.36 -22.92 -13.74
N GLN A 77 16.34 -22.40 -12.51
CA GLN A 77 15.83 -23.15 -11.35
C GLN A 77 14.32 -23.41 -11.46
N TRP A 78 13.54 -22.37 -11.80
CA TRP A 78 12.11 -22.53 -12.03
C TRP A 78 11.83 -23.50 -13.18
N LEU A 79 12.57 -23.41 -14.28
CA LEU A 79 12.38 -24.29 -15.43
C LEU A 79 12.60 -25.76 -15.08
N ARG A 80 13.68 -26.06 -14.35
CA ARG A 80 13.96 -27.41 -13.85
C ARG A 80 12.83 -27.96 -12.99
N GLU A 81 12.23 -27.11 -12.14
CA GLU A 81 11.13 -27.52 -11.27
C GLU A 81 9.84 -27.79 -12.06
N VAL A 82 9.54 -26.96 -13.06
CA VAL A 82 8.39 -27.18 -13.97
C VAL A 82 8.56 -28.48 -14.76
N GLU A 83 9.75 -28.74 -15.28
CA GLU A 83 10.08 -29.98 -16.01
C GLU A 83 9.97 -31.21 -15.10
N ARG A 84 10.50 -31.12 -13.87
CA ARG A 84 10.44 -32.19 -12.87
C ARG A 84 9.00 -32.56 -12.48
N THR A 85 8.12 -31.58 -12.43
CA THR A 85 6.73 -31.76 -11.99
C THR A 85 5.75 -31.92 -13.15
N CYS A 86 6.24 -31.92 -14.40
CA CYS A 86 5.41 -31.88 -15.61
C CYS A 86 4.34 -30.77 -15.59
N SER A 87 4.66 -29.65 -14.94
CA SER A 87 3.72 -28.55 -14.75
C SER A 87 3.62 -27.67 -16.00
N TYR A 88 2.59 -26.83 -16.04
CA TYR A 88 2.34 -25.96 -17.17
C TYR A 88 3.48 -24.94 -17.40
N ARG A 89 4.05 -24.96 -18.61
CA ARG A 89 5.02 -23.98 -19.09
C ARG A 89 4.35 -22.98 -20.03
N PRO A 90 4.37 -21.66 -19.71
CA PRO A 90 3.80 -20.65 -20.61
C PRO A 90 4.52 -20.59 -21.95
N SER A 91 3.75 -20.51 -23.04
CA SER A 91 4.29 -20.29 -24.38
C SER A 91 4.77 -18.84 -24.55
N LYS A 92 5.63 -18.60 -25.55
CA LYS A 92 6.07 -17.23 -25.90
C LYS A 92 4.90 -16.33 -26.29
N VAL A 93 3.86 -16.89 -26.93
CA VAL A 93 2.64 -16.18 -27.31
C VAL A 93 1.89 -15.71 -26.06
N ASN A 94 1.69 -16.60 -25.09
CA ASN A 94 0.98 -16.28 -23.84
C ASN A 94 1.69 -15.15 -23.07
N VAL A 95 3.03 -15.16 -23.06
CA VAL A 95 3.82 -14.09 -22.43
C VAL A 95 3.64 -12.77 -23.17
N LYS A 96 3.64 -12.77 -24.51
CA LYS A 96 3.46 -11.56 -25.32
C LYS A 96 2.07 -10.96 -25.13
N GLU A 97 1.03 -11.78 -25.21
CA GLU A 97 -0.36 -11.36 -24.97
C GLU A 97 -0.54 -10.78 -23.56
N LYS A 98 0.06 -11.43 -22.55
CA LYS A 98 -0.01 -10.93 -21.17
C LYS A 98 0.73 -9.61 -21.00
N LYS A 99 1.88 -9.45 -21.65
CA LYS A 99 2.64 -8.20 -21.67
C LYS A 99 1.81 -7.07 -22.30
N GLU A 100 1.11 -7.33 -23.40
CA GLU A 100 0.21 -6.37 -24.03
C GLU A 100 -1.01 -6.04 -23.15
N ALA A 101 -1.59 -7.04 -22.48
CA ALA A 101 -2.68 -6.83 -21.54
C ALA A 101 -2.27 -5.88 -20.39
N ILE A 102 -1.06 -6.05 -19.83
CA ILE A 102 -0.52 -5.14 -18.79
C ILE A 102 -0.35 -3.73 -19.34
N LYS A 103 0.19 -3.57 -20.56
CA LYS A 103 0.33 -2.25 -21.19
C LYS A 103 -1.02 -1.55 -21.36
N ARG A 104 -2.04 -2.28 -21.82
CA ARG A 104 -3.41 -1.74 -21.96
C ARG A 104 -3.99 -1.28 -20.63
N THR A 105 -3.69 -1.98 -19.53
CA THR A 105 -4.13 -1.57 -18.19
C THR A 105 -3.51 -0.24 -17.75
N ASN A 106 -2.25 0.04 -18.10
CA ASN A 106 -1.62 1.33 -17.75
C ASN A 106 -2.27 2.54 -18.44
N THR A 107 -2.85 2.34 -19.62
CA THR A 107 -3.56 3.38 -20.38
C THR A 107 -5.07 3.35 -20.16
N TYR A 108 -5.56 2.52 -19.24
CA TYR A 108 -6.99 2.37 -19.01
C TYR A 108 -7.57 3.64 -18.37
N VAL A 109 -8.53 4.25 -19.05
CA VAL A 109 -9.26 5.41 -18.53
C VAL A 109 -10.36 4.91 -17.60
N TYR A 110 -10.25 5.25 -16.31
CA TYR A 110 -11.25 4.87 -15.32
C TYR A 110 -12.58 5.59 -15.56
N SER A 111 -13.69 4.85 -15.49
CA SER A 111 -15.02 5.45 -15.53
C SER A 111 -15.29 6.28 -14.27
N ALA A 112 -16.18 7.27 -14.36
CA ALA A 112 -16.56 8.09 -13.21
C ALA A 112 -17.11 7.24 -12.04
N ALA A 113 -17.85 6.17 -12.34
CA ALA A 113 -18.36 5.23 -11.32
C ALA A 113 -17.22 4.49 -10.61
N THR A 114 -16.22 4.01 -11.36
CA THR A 114 -15.04 3.34 -10.80
C THR A 114 -14.23 4.30 -9.93
N VAL A 115 -14.04 5.55 -10.36
CA VAL A 115 -13.35 6.57 -9.56
C VAL A 115 -14.08 6.83 -8.24
N LYS A 116 -15.41 6.94 -8.27
CA LYS A 116 -16.23 7.11 -7.05
C LYS A 116 -16.04 5.94 -6.08
N GLN A 117 -16.09 4.71 -6.58
CA GLN A 117 -15.84 3.52 -5.76
C GLN A 117 -14.42 3.52 -5.16
N MET A 118 -13.39 3.82 -5.96
CA MET A 118 -12.01 3.90 -5.48
C MET A 118 -11.80 4.99 -4.42
N LEU A 119 -12.54 6.10 -4.51
CA LEU A 119 -12.52 7.14 -3.49
C LEU A 119 -13.17 6.67 -2.19
N GLU A 120 -14.28 5.94 -2.26
CA GLU A 120 -14.95 5.40 -1.09
C GLU A 120 -14.09 4.35 -0.37
N GLU A 121 -13.47 3.44 -1.12
CA GLU A 121 -12.51 2.46 -0.58
C GLU A 121 -11.28 3.13 0.04
N LYS A 122 -10.83 4.27 -0.50
CA LYS A 122 -9.74 5.05 0.09
C LYS A 122 -10.16 5.80 1.36
N LYS A 123 -11.43 6.20 1.48
CA LYS A 123 -11.94 6.85 2.70
C LYS A 123 -11.99 5.87 3.86
N THR A 124 -12.35 4.61 3.61
CA THR A 124 -12.44 3.58 4.64
C THR A 124 -11.09 2.95 4.99
N ALA A 125 -10.05 3.15 4.16
CA ALA A 125 -8.73 2.63 4.43
C ALA A 125 -8.05 3.35 5.63
N PRO A 126 -7.50 2.60 6.61
CA PRO A 126 -6.88 3.17 7.82
C PRO A 126 -5.59 3.96 7.55
N SER A 127 -5.04 3.85 6.32
CA SER A 127 -3.83 4.55 5.89
C SER A 127 -4.00 6.05 5.68
N ARG A 128 -5.23 6.57 5.66
CA ARG A 128 -5.43 8.00 5.44
C ARG A 128 -4.82 8.73 6.64
N PRO A 129 -3.81 9.59 6.47
CA PRO A 129 -3.44 10.49 7.56
C PRO A 129 -4.70 11.27 7.91
N LEU A 130 -5.19 11.07 9.14
CA LEU A 130 -6.32 11.83 9.67
C LEU A 130 -6.01 13.30 9.38
N ASN A 131 -6.81 13.92 8.51
CA ASN A 131 -6.70 15.36 8.34
C ASN A 131 -7.32 15.98 9.59
N ILE A 132 -6.47 16.19 10.59
CA ILE A 132 -6.86 16.66 11.93
C ILE A 132 -7.71 17.92 11.83
N ALA A 133 -7.48 18.79 10.82
CA ALA A 133 -8.31 19.97 10.59
C ALA A 133 -9.75 19.62 10.19
N VAL A 134 -9.93 18.68 9.24
CA VAL A 134 -11.26 18.23 8.79
C VAL A 134 -12.00 17.50 9.91
N GLU A 135 -11.29 16.67 10.68
CA GLU A 135 -11.91 15.95 11.79
C GLU A 135 -12.29 16.89 12.93
N LYS A 136 -11.46 17.91 13.22
CA LYS A 136 -11.77 18.97 14.18
C LYS A 136 -13.00 19.77 13.75
N ASP A 137 -13.09 20.16 12.48
CA ASP A 137 -14.25 20.88 11.96
C ASP A 137 -15.52 20.02 11.99
N ARG A 138 -15.43 18.71 11.73
CA ARG A 138 -16.55 17.78 11.87
C ARG A 138 -17.02 17.68 13.33
N LEU A 139 -16.09 17.46 14.26
CA LEU A 139 -16.39 17.35 15.68
C LEU A 139 -16.94 18.66 16.27
N LYS A 140 -16.49 19.82 15.79
CA LYS A 140 -17.07 21.12 16.16
C LYS A 140 -18.53 21.26 15.72
N ARG A 141 -18.85 20.87 14.48
CA ARG A 141 -20.25 20.87 14.02
C ARG A 141 -21.11 19.88 14.79
N GLU A 142 -20.58 18.70 15.11
CA GLU A 142 -21.28 17.72 15.95
C GLU A 142 -21.49 18.25 17.38
N PHE A 143 -20.53 19.01 17.92
CA PHE A 143 -20.65 19.69 19.20
C PHE A 143 -21.76 20.76 19.19
N GLU A 144 -21.81 21.63 18.17
CA GLU A 144 -22.88 22.63 18.00
C GLU A 144 -24.27 21.97 17.94
N VAL A 145 -24.37 20.82 17.27
CA VAL A 145 -25.62 20.05 17.22
C VAL A 145 -25.96 19.41 18.57
N ALA A 146 -24.97 18.89 19.30
CA ALA A 146 -25.18 18.33 20.64
C ALA A 146 -25.58 19.42 21.67
N GLU A 147 -24.98 20.60 21.56
CA GLU A 147 -25.32 21.80 22.36
C GLU A 147 -26.76 22.23 22.10
N SER A 148 -27.20 22.28 20.83
CA SER A 148 -28.59 22.57 20.49
C SER A 148 -29.61 21.57 21.04
N LYS A 149 -29.16 20.35 21.36
CA LYS A 149 -29.98 19.25 21.90
C LYS A 149 -29.83 19.07 23.42
N ASN A 150 -28.96 19.85 24.06
CA ASN A 150 -28.64 19.76 25.49
C ASN A 150 -28.17 18.35 25.94
N ASP A 151 -27.49 17.62 25.05
CA ASP A 151 -26.97 16.27 25.34
C ASP A 151 -25.57 16.38 25.97
N GLU A 152 -25.53 16.60 27.29
CA GLU A 152 -24.28 16.77 28.06
C GLU A 152 -23.33 15.57 27.96
N ALA A 153 -23.88 14.36 27.98
CA ALA A 153 -23.07 13.14 27.85
C ALA A 153 -22.41 13.03 26.47
N TRP A 154 -23.07 13.51 25.42
CA TRP A 154 -22.49 13.52 24.09
C TRP A 154 -21.49 14.66 23.89
N MET A 155 -21.77 15.84 24.45
CA MET A 155 -20.84 16.98 24.47
C MET A 155 -19.49 16.62 25.13
N GLU A 156 -19.52 15.96 26.29
CA GLU A 156 -18.31 15.55 27.03
C GLU A 156 -17.46 14.58 26.21
N ARG A 157 -18.08 13.59 25.55
CA ARG A 157 -17.38 12.63 24.68
C ARG A 157 -16.74 13.31 23.46
N ILE A 158 -17.40 14.32 22.87
CA ILE A 158 -16.85 15.08 21.74
C ILE A 158 -15.65 15.92 22.20
N GLN A 159 -15.73 16.56 23.38
CA GLN A 159 -14.62 17.32 23.97
C GLN A 159 -13.40 16.43 24.24
N THR A 160 -13.60 15.24 24.81
CA THR A 160 -12.52 14.27 25.04
C THR A 160 -11.82 13.89 23.73
N LYS A 161 -12.59 13.60 22.67
CA LYS A 161 -12.02 13.32 21.34
C LYS A 161 -11.26 14.50 20.73
N LEU A 162 -11.73 15.73 20.93
CA LEU A 162 -11.02 16.93 20.48
C LEU A 162 -9.67 17.09 21.21
N ALA A 163 -9.64 16.85 22.52
CA ALA A 163 -8.42 16.89 23.31
C ALA A 163 -7.40 15.81 22.89
N GLU A 164 -7.86 14.59 22.63
CA GLU A 164 -7.03 13.49 22.11
C GLU A 164 -6.40 13.84 20.75
N LEU A 165 -7.17 14.44 19.83
CA LEU A 165 -6.66 14.87 18.52
C LEU A 165 -5.60 15.98 18.65
N GLU A 166 -5.75 16.89 19.60
CA GLU A 166 -4.74 17.92 19.88
C GLU A 166 -3.47 17.33 20.49
N ALA A 167 -3.59 16.35 21.39
CA ALA A 167 -2.45 15.63 21.95
C ALA A 167 -1.67 14.87 20.85
N LEU A 168 -2.38 14.22 19.93
CA LEU A 168 -1.79 13.52 18.78
C LEU A 168 -1.03 14.47 17.84
N ARG A 169 -1.57 15.68 17.64
CA ARG A 169 -0.91 16.74 16.86
C ARG A 169 0.39 17.19 17.52
N ARG A 170 0.35 17.51 18.83
CA ARG A 170 1.53 17.94 19.59
C ARG A 170 2.61 16.86 19.62
N ALA A 171 2.24 15.60 19.79
CA ALA A 171 3.18 14.48 19.73
C ALA A 171 3.88 14.34 18.37
N ARG A 172 3.17 14.68 17.28
CA ARG A 172 3.73 14.68 15.91
C ARG A 172 4.63 15.88 15.64
N GLU A 173 4.28 17.05 16.19
CA GLU A 173 5.08 18.28 16.14
C GLU A 173 6.38 18.14 16.96
N ASN A 174 6.36 17.42 18.09
CA ASN A 174 7.55 17.15 18.91
C ASN A 174 8.58 16.20 18.27
N ASN A 175 8.30 15.65 17.09
CA ASN A 175 9.25 14.80 16.38
C ASN A 175 10.36 15.69 15.78
N VAL A 176 11.52 15.74 16.43
CA VAL A 176 12.66 16.64 16.15
C VAL A 176 13.04 16.75 14.65
N LYS A 177 12.81 15.69 13.88
CA LYS A 177 13.05 15.68 12.42
C LYS A 177 12.04 16.53 11.63
N ALA A 178 10.78 16.60 12.08
CA ALA A 178 9.73 17.41 11.46
C ALA A 178 9.94 18.90 11.74
N ILE A 179 10.36 19.27 12.96
CA ILE A 179 10.71 20.66 13.33
C ILE A 179 11.84 21.18 12.44
N ARG A 180 12.93 20.40 12.27
CA ARG A 180 14.05 20.80 11.41
C ARG A 180 13.65 20.96 9.94
N LEU A 181 12.77 20.08 9.43
CA LEU A 181 12.28 20.17 8.06
C LEU A 181 11.41 21.41 7.84
N ASP A 182 10.56 21.74 8.81
CA ASP A 182 9.68 22.91 8.75
C ASP A 182 10.47 24.22 8.87
N GLU A 183 11.50 24.26 9.72
CA GLU A 183 12.45 25.37 9.77
C GLU A 183 13.23 25.54 8.46
N MET A 184 13.71 24.45 7.85
CA MET A 184 14.37 24.50 6.53
C MET A 184 13.40 25.00 5.44
N ASN A 185 12.17 24.51 5.39
CA ASN A 185 11.16 24.96 4.43
C ASN A 185 10.77 26.42 4.64
N ARG A 186 10.67 26.88 5.90
CA ARG A 186 10.41 28.28 6.23
C ARG A 186 11.55 29.18 5.77
N LYS A 187 12.82 28.78 5.98
CA LYS A 187 13.99 29.51 5.46
C LYS A 187 13.99 29.56 3.94
N ASN A 188 13.75 28.44 3.27
CA ASN A 188 13.65 28.37 1.81
C ASN A 188 12.53 29.25 1.24
N ARG A 189 11.39 29.38 1.92
CA ARG A 189 10.32 30.30 1.49
C ARG A 189 10.79 31.75 1.59
N VAL A 190 11.40 32.15 2.71
CA VAL A 190 11.91 33.52 2.90
C VAL A 190 13.00 33.85 1.88
N GLU A 191 13.89 32.92 1.57
CA GLU A 191 14.92 33.12 0.54
C GLU A 191 14.32 33.21 -0.87
N ASN A 192 13.32 32.38 -1.20
CA ASN A 192 12.60 32.52 -2.46
C ASN A 192 11.93 33.90 -2.59
N TYR A 193 11.30 34.41 -1.53
CA TYR A 193 10.71 35.75 -1.56
C TYR A 193 11.75 36.87 -1.68
N LYS A 194 12.96 36.70 -1.13
CA LYS A 194 14.05 37.67 -1.28
C LYS A 194 14.70 37.64 -2.66
N ASN A 195 14.74 36.47 -3.31
CA ASN A 195 15.28 36.30 -4.67
C ASN A 195 14.27 36.68 -5.77
N LEU A 196 13.03 37.02 -5.41
CA LEU A 196 11.96 37.49 -6.29
C LEU A 196 11.76 39.01 -6.27
N SER A 197 12.56 39.74 -5.47
CA SER A 197 12.68 41.22 -5.46
C SER A 197 14.00 41.65 -6.10
#